data_AF-A0A136N7F0-F1
#
_entry.id   AF-A0A136N7F0-F1
#
_cell.length_a   1.000
_cell.length_b   1.000
_cell.length_c   1.000
_cell.angle_alpha   90.00
_cell.angle_beta   90.00
_cell.angle_gamma   90.00
#
_symmetry.space_group_name_H-M   'P 1'
#
loop_
_entity.id
_entity.type
_entity.pdbx_description
1 polymer ?
#
loop_
_entity_poly.entity_id
_entity_poly.type
_entity_poly.pdbx_seq_one_letter_code
_entity_poly.pdbx_strand_id
1 'polypeptide(L)'
;MNQKITTSLLIAFLMISVSSCNNYTSMTQATKISQLKGNPFMYNVSKSVISNLKQHAKSSGLDVSNLTLLTPVSSIFTTDNQLGGFKEMLMKNYHIPTLKMNKGFSSIVTIKDLIRFIATNGRGFNFYSN
;
A
#
# COMPACT_ATOMS: atom_id res chain seq x y z
N MET A 1 -16.71 -41.43 -51.47
CA MET A 1 -16.12 -41.99 -50.23
C MET A 1 -14.61 -41.84 -50.31
N ASN A 2 -13.84 -41.29 -49.39
CA ASN A 2 -14.08 -40.65 -48.11
C ASN A 2 -12.91 -39.70 -47.83
N GLN A 3 -13.29 -38.45 -47.58
CA GLN A 3 -12.65 -37.40 -46.78
C GLN A 3 -11.59 -37.88 -45.77
N LYS A 4 -10.36 -37.34 -45.86
CA LYS A 4 -9.44 -37.19 -44.70
C LYS A 4 -8.71 -35.85 -44.78
N ILE A 5 -9.48 -34.79 -44.54
CA ILE A 5 -8.97 -33.48 -44.14
C ILE A 5 -8.59 -33.61 -42.66
N THR A 6 -7.36 -34.00 -42.35
CA THR A 6 -6.93 -34.08 -40.94
C THR A 6 -5.41 -33.95 -40.83
N THR A 7 -4.88 -32.77 -41.15
CA THR A 7 -3.49 -32.40 -40.81
C THR A 7 -3.33 -30.88 -40.67
N SER A 8 -4.35 -30.21 -40.15
CA SER A 8 -4.35 -28.76 -39.93
C SER A 8 -4.95 -28.36 -38.58
N LEU A 9 -4.75 -29.20 -37.56
CA LEU A 9 -5.35 -28.96 -36.22
C LEU A 9 -4.38 -29.09 -35.04
N LEU A 10 -3.06 -29.24 -35.28
CA LEU A 10 -2.08 -29.36 -34.18
C LEU A 10 -1.32 -28.06 -33.85
N ILE A 11 -1.37 -27.04 -34.71
CA ILE A 11 -0.60 -25.79 -34.52
C ILE A 11 -1.42 -24.70 -33.80
N ALA A 12 -2.74 -24.85 -33.71
CA ALA A 12 -3.61 -23.86 -33.06
C ALA A 12 -3.63 -23.94 -31.51
N PHE A 13 -3.06 -25.00 -30.92
CA PHE A 13 -3.09 -25.22 -29.47
C PHE A 13 -1.93 -24.59 -28.68
N LEU A 14 -0.99 -23.92 -29.35
CA LEU A 14 0.09 -23.16 -28.69
C LEU A 14 -0.30 -21.72 -28.30
N MET A 15 -1.54 -21.29 -28.58
CA MET A 15 -2.08 -20.01 -28.11
C MET A 15 -2.73 -20.12 -26.70
N ILE A 16 -2.39 -21.16 -25.93
CA ILE A 16 -2.81 -21.29 -24.53
C ILE A 16 -2.21 -20.13 -23.74
N SER A 17 -3.08 -19.14 -23.51
CA SER A 17 -3.08 -18.20 -22.41
C SER A 17 -1.71 -17.66 -22.00
N VAL A 18 -1.37 -16.47 -22.48
CA VAL A 18 -0.75 -15.48 -21.58
C VAL A 18 -1.78 -15.17 -20.50
N SER A 19 -1.93 -16.13 -19.58
CA SER A 19 -2.55 -15.94 -18.28
C SER A 19 -2.01 -14.62 -17.79
N SER A 20 -2.91 -13.67 -17.52
CA SER A 20 -2.57 -12.39 -16.91
C SER A 20 -1.72 -12.68 -15.68
N CYS A 21 -0.40 -12.72 -15.86
CA CYS A 21 0.55 -12.74 -14.77
C CYS A 21 0.17 -11.48 -13.99
N ASN A 22 -0.38 -11.66 -12.79
CA ASN A 22 -0.60 -10.55 -11.88
C ASN A 22 0.75 -9.85 -11.78
N ASN A 23 0.93 -8.75 -12.53
CA ASN A 23 2.19 -8.06 -12.62
C ASN A 23 2.47 -7.53 -11.21
N TYR A 24 3.36 -8.24 -10.52
CA TYR A 24 3.77 -7.85 -9.19
C TYR A 24 4.38 -6.46 -9.30
N THR A 25 3.69 -5.48 -8.72
CA THR A 25 4.23 -4.12 -8.61
C THR A 25 4.79 -3.97 -7.21
N SER A 26 6.11 -3.81 -7.12
CA SER A 26 6.74 -3.53 -5.83
C SER A 26 6.27 -2.18 -5.26
N MET A 27 6.38 -2.01 -3.94
CA MET A 27 6.08 -0.72 -3.29
C MET A 27 6.87 0.46 -3.90
N THR A 28 8.07 0.19 -4.40
CA THR A 28 8.90 1.19 -5.06
C THR A 28 8.26 1.78 -6.30
N GLN A 29 7.69 0.93 -7.13
CA GLN A 29 7.09 1.33 -8.41
C GLN A 29 5.61 1.71 -8.30
N ALA A 30 4.92 1.27 -7.23
CA ALA A 30 3.50 1.54 -7.07
C ALA A 30 3.21 3.04 -6.92
N THR A 31 2.20 3.53 -7.64
CA THR A 31 1.62 4.88 -7.47
C THR A 31 0.23 4.82 -6.83
N LYS A 32 -0.41 3.65 -6.89
CA LYS A 32 -1.74 3.37 -6.31
C LYS A 32 -1.69 2.11 -5.45
N ILE A 33 -2.49 2.07 -4.38
CA ILE A 33 -2.59 0.90 -3.48
C ILE A 33 -3.07 -0.36 -4.23
N SER A 34 -3.96 -0.21 -5.21
CA SER A 34 -4.49 -1.33 -6.00
C SER A 34 -3.41 -2.12 -6.74
N GLN A 35 -2.26 -1.52 -7.03
CA GLN A 35 -1.12 -2.19 -7.68
C GLN A 35 -0.39 -3.13 -6.71
N LEU A 36 -0.59 -2.98 -5.40
CA LEU A 36 0.05 -3.79 -4.38
C LEU A 36 -0.69 -5.10 -4.09
N LYS A 37 -1.80 -5.39 -4.77
CA LYS A 37 -2.62 -6.61 -4.56
C LYS A 37 -1.81 -7.91 -4.67
N GLY A 38 -0.73 -7.92 -5.46
CA GLY A 38 0.21 -9.04 -5.56
C GLY A 38 1.04 -9.30 -4.29
N ASN A 39 1.02 -8.39 -3.32
CA ASN A 39 1.59 -8.57 -1.98
C ASN A 39 0.51 -8.30 -0.92
N PRO A 40 -0.18 -9.35 -0.41
CA PRO A 40 -1.29 -9.19 0.52
C PRO A 40 -0.93 -8.40 1.78
N PHE A 41 0.27 -8.61 2.33
CA PHE A 41 0.75 -7.89 3.50
C PHE A 41 0.86 -6.38 3.20
N MET A 42 1.62 -6.00 2.17
CA MET A 42 1.79 -4.58 1.81
C MET A 42 0.47 -3.93 1.41
N TYR A 43 -0.41 -4.66 0.72
CA TYR A 43 -1.74 -4.18 0.40
C TYR A 43 -2.57 -3.86 1.65
N ASN A 44 -2.59 -4.77 2.62
CA ASN A 44 -3.34 -4.59 3.86
C ASN A 44 -2.74 -3.50 4.77
N VAL A 45 -1.41 -3.45 4.92
CA VAL A 45 -0.72 -2.36 5.61
C VAL A 45 -1.10 -1.03 4.96
N SER A 46 -0.98 -0.92 3.64
CA SER A 46 -1.28 0.32 2.91
C SER A 46 -2.72 0.80 3.14
N LYS A 47 -3.69 -0.11 3.05
CA LYS A 47 -5.10 0.22 3.35
C LYS A 47 -5.28 0.70 4.79
N SER A 48 -4.72 -0.03 5.76
CA SER A 48 -4.80 0.33 7.18
C SER A 48 -4.22 1.73 7.43
N VAL A 49 -3.02 1.99 6.91
CA VAL A 49 -2.32 3.27 7.06
C VAL A 49 -3.14 4.42 6.49
N ILE A 50 -3.67 4.25 5.28
CA ILE A 50 -4.51 5.28 4.66
C ILE A 50 -5.82 5.49 5.43
N SER A 51 -6.45 4.41 5.91
CA SER A 51 -7.68 4.50 6.71
C SER A 51 -7.45 5.29 8.00
N ASN A 52 -6.42 4.93 8.76
CA ASN A 52 -6.08 5.59 10.02
C ASN A 52 -5.65 7.04 9.81
N LEU A 53 -4.86 7.31 8.76
CA LEU A 53 -4.49 8.67 8.39
C LEU A 53 -5.73 9.50 8.06
N LYS A 54 -6.65 8.99 7.22
CA LYS A 54 -7.88 9.69 6.86
C LYS A 54 -8.76 9.98 8.07
N GLN A 55 -8.91 9.00 8.96
CA GLN A 55 -9.66 9.17 10.20
C GLN A 55 -9.04 10.24 11.10
N HIS A 56 -7.71 10.21 11.28
CA HIS A 56 -7.00 11.18 12.10
C HIS A 56 -7.07 12.60 11.51
N ALA A 57 -6.84 12.74 10.20
CA ALA A 57 -6.96 14.00 9.48
C ALA A 57 -8.37 14.59 9.63
N LYS A 58 -9.41 13.76 9.40
CA LYS A 58 -10.81 14.17 9.60
C LYS A 58 -11.09 14.61 11.04
N SER A 59 -10.60 13.88 12.04
CA SER A 59 -10.75 14.28 13.45
C SER A 59 -10.03 15.58 13.80
N SER A 60 -9.03 15.96 13.00
CA SER A 60 -8.29 17.22 13.11
C SER A 60 -8.86 18.33 12.21
N GLY A 61 -10.02 18.12 11.58
CA GLY A 61 -10.67 19.10 10.69
C GLY A 61 -10.03 19.24 9.31
N LEU A 62 -9.21 18.28 8.87
CA LEU A 62 -8.49 18.30 7.60
C LEU A 62 -9.21 17.44 6.55
N ASP A 63 -9.35 17.97 5.33
CA ASP A 63 -9.82 17.20 4.17
C ASP A 63 -8.64 16.52 3.45
N VAL A 64 -8.76 15.20 3.29
CA VAL A 64 -7.77 14.31 2.65
C VAL A 64 -8.46 13.33 1.71
N SER A 65 -9.50 13.78 1.02
CA SER A 65 -10.27 13.01 0.04
C SER A 65 -9.38 12.42 -1.08
N ASN A 66 -8.40 13.20 -1.58
CA ASN A 66 -7.55 12.86 -2.73
C ASN A 66 -6.09 12.49 -2.37
N LEU A 67 -5.90 11.42 -1.60
CA LEU A 67 -4.57 10.90 -1.29
C LEU A 67 -4.06 9.92 -2.34
N THR A 68 -2.81 10.09 -2.75
CA THR A 68 -2.05 9.12 -3.55
C THR A 68 -0.84 8.63 -2.76
N LEU A 69 -0.19 7.57 -3.21
CA LEU A 69 1.04 7.11 -2.55
C LEU A 69 2.17 8.15 -2.60
N LEU A 70 2.11 9.09 -3.55
CA LEU A 70 3.11 10.14 -3.73
C LEU A 70 2.77 11.43 -3.00
N THR A 71 1.61 11.52 -2.36
CA THR A 71 1.22 12.72 -1.61
C THR A 71 2.24 12.96 -0.48
N PRO A 72 2.83 14.17 -0.38
CA PRO A 72 3.71 14.52 0.72
C PRO A 72 2.97 14.47 2.06
N VAL A 73 3.60 13.95 3.11
CA VAL A 73 2.99 13.95 4.46
C VAL A 73 2.85 15.39 4.99
N SER A 74 3.81 16.25 4.67
CA SER A 74 3.82 17.67 5.05
C SER A 74 2.70 18.48 4.40
N SER A 75 2.12 18.03 3.28
CA SER A 75 0.96 18.71 2.69
C SER A 75 -0.36 18.40 3.41
N ILE A 76 -0.35 17.43 4.33
CA ILE A 76 -1.51 17.01 5.11
C ILE A 76 -1.43 17.60 6.52
N PHE A 77 -0.29 17.42 7.18
CA PHE A 77 -0.06 17.90 8.54
C PHE A 77 0.99 19.02 8.50
N THR A 78 0.52 20.27 8.59
CA THR A 78 1.34 21.46 8.35
C THR A 78 1.85 22.11 9.63
N THR A 79 1.27 21.76 10.79
CA THR A 79 1.67 22.28 12.10
C THR A 79 2.34 21.20 12.95
N ASP A 80 3.21 21.62 13.87
CA ASP A 80 3.90 20.70 14.77
C ASP A 80 2.94 19.91 15.66
N ASN A 81 1.84 20.53 16.10
CA ASN A 81 0.80 19.86 16.89
C ASN A 81 0.10 18.75 16.11
N GLN A 82 -0.26 19.02 14.85
CA GLN A 82 -0.84 18.00 13.96
C GLN A 82 0.14 16.85 13.72
N LEU A 83 1.42 17.18 13.50
CA LEU A 83 2.46 16.19 13.26
C LEU A 83 2.73 15.34 14.51
N GLY A 84 2.70 15.95 15.70
CA GLY A 84 2.83 15.28 16.99
C GLY A 84 1.71 14.27 17.22
N GLY A 85 0.45 14.72 17.11
CA GLY A 85 -0.72 13.83 17.23
C GLY A 85 -0.72 12.71 16.20
N PHE A 86 -0.26 12.99 14.97
CA PHE A 86 -0.11 11.98 13.94
C PHE A 86 0.93 10.93 14.31
N LYS A 87 2.12 11.33 14.80
CA LYS A 87 3.16 10.40 15.27
C LYS A 87 2.65 9.51 16.41
N GLU A 88 1.94 10.08 17.37
CA GLU A 88 1.35 9.34 18.50
C GLU A 88 0.35 8.29 18.01
N MET A 89 -0.54 8.66 17.09
CA MET A 89 -1.48 7.74 16.46
C MET A 89 -0.74 6.58 15.78
N LEU A 90 0.32 6.86 15.02
CA LEU A 90 1.11 5.82 14.36
C LEU A 90 1.78 4.88 15.36
N MET A 91 2.40 5.43 16.41
CA MET A 91 3.04 4.63 17.46
C MET A 91 2.02 3.71 18.15
N LYS A 92 0.83 4.23 18.46
CA LYS A 92 -0.24 3.48 19.11
C LYS A 92 -0.81 2.39 18.21
N ASN A 93 -1.23 2.74 16.98
CA ASN A 93 -1.94 1.82 16.10
C ASN A 93 -1.04 0.74 15.49
N TYR A 94 0.24 1.03 15.34
CA TYR A 94 1.22 0.11 14.73
C TYR A 94 2.28 -0.38 15.71
N HIS A 95 2.15 -0.08 17.00
CA HIS A 95 3.09 -0.46 18.05
C HIS A 95 4.55 -0.13 17.71
N ILE A 96 4.78 1.04 17.11
CA ILE A 96 6.12 1.48 16.69
C ILE A 96 6.85 2.02 17.92
N PRO A 97 8.03 1.49 18.28
CA PRO A 97 8.81 2.00 19.40
C PRO A 97 9.16 3.48 19.22
N THR A 98 9.04 4.28 20.29
CA THR A 98 9.33 5.73 20.28
C THR A 98 10.71 6.05 19.69
N LEU A 99 11.73 5.25 20.03
CA LEU A 99 13.09 5.44 19.49
C LEU A 99 13.14 5.29 17.96
N LYS A 100 12.38 4.35 17.38
CA LYS A 100 12.32 4.14 15.93
C LYS A 100 11.54 5.27 15.27
N MET A 101 10.44 5.70 15.88
CA MET A 101 9.66 6.84 15.41
C MET A 101 10.53 8.10 15.34
N ASN A 102 11.17 8.48 16.43
CA ASN A 102 11.95 9.71 16.50
C ASN A 102 13.14 9.72 15.53
N LYS A 103 13.83 8.58 15.34
CA LYS A 103 14.99 8.49 14.44
C LYS A 103 14.60 8.43 12.96
N GLY A 104 13.50 7.77 12.63
CA GLY A 104 13.17 7.49 11.23
C GLY A 104 12.12 8.41 10.63
N PHE A 105 11.32 9.11 11.44
CA PHE A 105 10.20 9.89 10.93
C PHE A 105 10.63 11.03 10.00
N SER A 106 11.80 11.64 10.21
CA SER A 106 12.33 12.70 9.34
C SER A 106 12.60 12.23 7.90
N SER A 107 12.81 10.93 7.68
CA SER A 107 12.97 10.34 6.34
C SER A 107 11.64 10.08 5.61
N ILE A 108 10.50 10.30 6.28
CA ILE A 108 9.18 10.07 5.70
C ILE A 108 8.74 11.32 4.94
N VAL A 109 8.94 11.29 3.62
CA VAL A 109 8.55 12.41 2.74
C VAL A 109 7.12 12.20 2.22
N THR A 110 6.83 11.00 1.70
CA THR A 110 5.54 10.67 1.08
C THR A 110 4.76 9.63 1.87
N ILE A 111 3.47 9.47 1.53
CA ILE A 111 2.64 8.37 2.02
C ILE A 111 3.28 6.99 1.72
N LYS A 112 3.94 6.83 0.58
CA LYS A 112 4.67 5.60 0.24
C LYS A 112 5.77 5.31 1.26
N ASP A 113 6.55 6.33 1.62
CA ASP A 113 7.63 6.20 2.60
C ASP A 113 7.09 5.91 3.99
N LEU A 114 5.96 6.53 4.34
CA LEU A 114 5.24 6.25 5.57
C LEU A 114 4.83 4.77 5.66
N ILE A 115 4.21 4.25 4.59
CA ILE A 115 3.76 2.85 4.56
C ILE A 115 4.97 1.90 4.67
N ARG A 116 6.08 2.18 3.97
CA ARG A 116 7.31 1.38 4.11
C ARG A 116 7.85 1.44 5.52
N PHE A 117 7.93 2.64 6.11
CA PHE A 117 8.41 2.84 7.46
C PHE A 117 7.61 2.03 8.47
N ILE A 118 6.28 2.06 8.35
CA ILE A 118 5.36 1.28 9.19
C ILE A 118 5.54 -0.21 8.94
N ALA A 119 5.57 -0.66 7.68
CA ALA A 119 5.78 -2.07 7.35
C ALA A 119 7.09 -2.64 7.93
N THR A 120 8.14 -1.82 8.04
CA THR A 120 9.44 -2.22 8.59
C THR A 120 9.50 -2.14 10.11
N ASN A 121 8.88 -1.13 10.74
CA ASN A 121 9.07 -0.84 12.16
C ASN A 121 7.86 -1.16 13.04
N GLY A 122 6.68 -1.34 12.44
CA GLY A 122 5.44 -1.68 13.13
C GLY A 122 5.39 -3.13 13.56
N ARG A 123 4.51 -3.43 14.52
CA ARG A 123 4.34 -4.74 15.13
C ARG A 123 2.88 -5.03 15.42
N GLY A 124 2.57 -6.32 15.62
CA GLY A 124 1.23 -6.76 15.97
C GLY A 124 0.22 -6.57 14.84
N PHE A 125 0.67 -6.65 13.59
CA PHE A 125 -0.21 -6.57 12.43
C PHE A 125 -1.21 -7.72 12.44
N ASN A 126 -2.47 -7.42 12.73
CA ASN A 126 -3.58 -8.34 12.57
C ASN A 126 -4.59 -7.73 11.60
N PHE A 127 -4.62 -8.24 10.37
CA PHE A 127 -5.52 -7.77 9.32
C PHE A 127 -6.76 -8.66 9.15
N TYR A 128 -6.86 -9.73 9.94
CA TYR A 128 -7.84 -10.81 9.77
C TYR A 128 -8.64 -11.09 11.06
N SER A 129 -8.60 -10.18 12.03
CA SER A 129 -9.54 -10.22 13.15
C SER A 129 -10.95 -9.88 12.63
N ASN A 130 -11.81 -10.89 12.60
CA ASN A 130 -13.25 -10.76 12.34
C ASN A 130 -13.95 -9.96 13.45
#